data_AF-A0A975TT44-F1
#
_entry.id   AF-A0A975TT44-F1
#
_cell.length_a   1.000
_cell.length_b   1.000
_cell.length_c   1.000
_cell.angle_alpha   90.00
_cell.angle_beta   90.00
_cell.angle_gamma   90.00
#
_symmetry.space_group_name_H-M   'P 1'
#
loop_
_entity.id
_entity.type
_entity.pdbx_description
1 polymer ?
#
loop_
_entity_poly.entity_id
_entity_poly.type
_entity_poly.pdbx_seq_one_letter_code
_entity_poly.pdbx_strand_id
1 'polypeptide(L)'
;MMLRHLSKSMTAGMLAVTLALTGITATASPAAANGHRNNQGAEAAAIFGGLLLLYGLSQVGRDGRHPQAGAPVRPRPQPVHRVAPQRCLIQGHDNNGQYRGYRYRCMQQHAQNAHLLPQSCLRHVWTDRGQRTIYGGRCLANNGWVRG
;
A
#
# COMPACT_ATOMS: atom_id res chain seq x y z
N MET A 1 8.74 -56.66 6.45
CA MET A 1 8.88 -55.23 6.05
C MET A 1 7.88 -54.89 4.95
N MET A 2 6.57 -54.83 5.25
CA MET A 2 5.51 -54.54 4.26
C MET A 2 4.48 -53.51 4.75
N LEU A 3 4.84 -52.63 5.70
CA LEU A 3 3.96 -51.55 6.22
C LEU A 3 4.43 -50.12 5.86
N ARG A 4 5.41 -49.97 4.97
CA ARG A 4 5.98 -48.65 4.62
C ARG A 4 5.48 -48.05 3.30
N HIS A 5 4.67 -48.79 2.52
CA HIS A 5 4.18 -48.31 1.23
C HIS A 5 2.74 -47.78 1.25
N LEU A 6 2.02 -47.93 2.36
CA LEU A 6 0.62 -47.48 2.48
C LEU A 6 0.46 -46.01 2.93
N SER A 7 1.54 -45.35 3.33
CA SER A 7 1.53 -43.95 3.76
C SER A 7 1.69 -42.93 2.61
N LYS A 8 1.79 -43.40 1.36
CA LYS A 8 2.09 -42.56 0.18
C LYS A 8 0.89 -42.31 -0.75
N SER A 9 -0.29 -42.87 -0.45
CA SER A 9 -1.50 -42.74 -1.28
C SER A 9 -2.68 -42.04 -0.57
N MET A 10 -2.48 -41.49 0.62
CA MET A 10 -3.51 -40.69 1.32
C MET A 10 -3.27 -39.20 1.09
N THR A 11 -3.48 -38.72 -0.14
CA THR A 11 -3.34 -37.28 -0.47
C THR A 11 -4.49 -36.71 -1.31
N ALA A 12 -5.62 -37.40 -1.46
CA ALA A 12 -6.66 -36.96 -2.40
C ALA A 12 -8.10 -36.88 -1.85
N GLY A 13 -8.33 -37.00 -0.54
CA GLY A 13 -9.70 -37.19 -0.01
C GLY A 13 -10.30 -36.08 0.88
N MET A 14 -9.54 -35.09 1.37
CA MET A 14 -9.97 -34.31 2.55
C MET A 14 -9.98 -32.78 2.39
N LEU A 15 -10.21 -32.27 1.17
CA LEU A 15 -10.25 -30.81 0.91
C LEU A 15 -11.63 -30.24 0.50
N ALA A 16 -12.66 -31.08 0.30
CA ALA A 16 -13.93 -30.61 -0.27
C ALA A 16 -14.99 -30.16 0.77
N VAL A 17 -14.82 -30.43 2.06
CA VAL A 17 -15.88 -30.20 3.07
C VAL A 17 -15.74 -28.86 3.82
N THR A 18 -14.55 -28.25 3.85
CA THR A 18 -14.30 -27.05 4.68
C THR A 18 -14.71 -25.72 4.04
N LEU A 19 -14.99 -25.69 2.73
CA LEU A 19 -15.35 -24.46 2.01
C LEU A 19 -16.85 -24.09 2.12
N ALA A 20 -17.69 -24.95 2.73
CA ALA A 20 -19.15 -24.76 2.75
C ALA A 20 -19.70 -24.06 4.01
N LEU A 21 -18.90 -23.82 5.06
CA LEU A 21 -19.40 -23.28 6.34
C LEU A 21 -18.91 -21.87 6.74
N THR A 22 -18.10 -21.20 5.93
CA THR A 22 -17.66 -19.81 6.20
C THR A 22 -18.46 -18.75 5.46
N GLY A 23 -19.67 -19.11 5.02
CA GLY A 23 -20.65 -18.18 4.48
C GLY A 23 -21.44 -17.46 5.58
N ILE A 24 -21.27 -16.14 5.63
CA ILE A 24 -22.23 -15.14 6.11
C ILE A 24 -22.30 -14.93 7.64
N THR A 25 -21.36 -14.17 8.18
CA THR A 25 -21.66 -13.17 9.23
C THR A 25 -21.25 -11.79 8.76
N ALA A 26 -21.85 -11.34 7.65
CA ALA A 26 -21.89 -9.91 7.35
C ALA A 26 -22.89 -9.27 8.31
N THR A 27 -22.44 -8.85 9.49
CA THR A 27 -23.17 -7.88 10.29
C THR A 27 -23.13 -6.57 9.51
N ALA A 28 -24.12 -6.38 8.64
CA ALA A 28 -24.41 -5.09 8.04
C ALA A 28 -24.91 -4.19 9.17
N SER A 29 -24.02 -3.42 9.78
CA SER A 29 -24.44 -2.24 10.51
C SER A 29 -25.04 -1.28 9.48
N PRO A 30 -26.34 -0.94 9.54
CA PRO A 30 -26.81 0.21 8.80
C PRO A 30 -26.07 1.41 9.39
N ALA A 31 -25.11 1.95 8.64
CA ALA A 31 -24.66 3.30 8.87
C ALA A 31 -25.87 4.18 8.55
N ALA A 32 -26.66 4.47 9.58
CA ALA A 32 -27.71 5.45 9.55
C ALA A 32 -27.07 6.77 9.09
N ALA A 33 -27.21 7.08 7.80
CA ALA A 33 -27.01 8.41 7.30
C ALA A 33 -28.16 9.24 7.88
N ASN A 34 -27.89 9.86 9.03
CA ASN A 34 -28.75 10.88 9.61
C ASN A 34 -28.71 12.10 8.67
N GLY A 35 -29.54 12.04 7.63
CA GLY A 35 -29.77 13.08 6.66
C GLY A 35 -31.25 13.40 6.69
N HIS A 36 -31.58 14.46 7.42
CA HIS A 36 -32.90 15.05 7.58
C HIS A 36 -33.70 15.03 6.26
N ARG A 37 -34.67 14.11 6.13
CA ARG A 37 -35.65 14.12 5.04
C ARG A 37 -37.04 13.88 5.61
N ASN A 38 -37.82 14.93 5.47
CA ASN A 38 -39.24 15.04 5.73
C ASN A 38 -40.05 13.99 4.94
N ASN A 39 -40.84 13.24 5.69
CA ASN A 39 -42.21 12.79 5.44
C ASN A 39 -42.58 12.38 4.01
N GLN A 40 -42.69 11.07 3.77
CA GLN A 40 -43.93 10.40 3.33
C GLN A 40 -43.64 8.94 2.96
N GLY A 41 -44.24 8.01 3.70
CA GLY A 41 -44.83 6.80 3.11
C GLY A 41 -43.93 5.60 2.77
N ALA A 42 -44.41 4.45 3.26
CA ALA A 42 -44.23 3.10 2.74
C ALA A 42 -42.93 2.37 3.08
N GLU A 43 -43.09 1.55 4.11
CA GLU A 43 -42.34 0.33 4.33
C GLU A 43 -42.44 -0.61 3.11
N ALA A 44 -41.44 -1.48 2.98
CA ALA A 44 -41.39 -2.64 2.08
C ALA A 44 -41.23 -2.36 0.57
N ALA A 45 -39.98 -2.24 0.11
CA ALA A 45 -39.52 -2.79 -1.18
C ALA A 45 -37.99 -2.69 -1.32
N ALA A 46 -37.23 -3.30 -0.42
CA ALA A 46 -35.77 -3.40 -0.52
C ALA A 46 -35.34 -4.75 -1.13
N ILE A 47 -35.96 -5.17 -2.22
CA ILE A 47 -35.52 -6.30 -3.04
C ILE A 47 -35.77 -5.84 -4.49
N PHE A 48 -34.78 -5.94 -5.37
CA PHE A 48 -34.74 -5.40 -6.76
C PHE A 48 -34.14 -3.99 -6.98
N GLY A 49 -33.50 -3.37 -5.98
CA GLY A 49 -32.77 -2.10 -6.16
C GLY A 49 -31.27 -2.23 -6.54
N GLY A 50 -30.73 -3.44 -6.67
CA GLY A 50 -29.28 -3.67 -6.73
C GLY A 50 -28.61 -3.50 -8.09
N LEU A 51 -29.34 -3.65 -9.20
CA LEU A 51 -28.74 -3.66 -10.55
C LEU A 51 -28.86 -2.33 -11.31
N LEU A 52 -29.79 -1.45 -10.95
CA LEU A 52 -29.93 -0.13 -11.57
C LEU A 52 -28.86 0.88 -11.09
N LEU A 53 -28.20 0.62 -9.96
CA LEU A 53 -27.11 1.46 -9.43
C LEU A 53 -25.84 1.42 -10.28
N LEU A 54 -25.64 0.38 -11.12
CA LEU A 54 -24.40 0.23 -11.91
C LEU A 54 -24.44 0.88 -13.30
N TYR A 55 -25.59 1.39 -13.77
CA TYR A 55 -25.72 1.97 -15.11
C TYR A 55 -25.70 3.52 -15.15
N GLY A 56 -25.67 4.19 -13.98
CA GLY A 56 -25.90 5.64 -13.87
C GLY A 56 -24.68 6.54 -13.69
N LEU A 57 -23.45 6.10 -14.00
CA LEU A 57 -22.24 6.93 -13.82
C LEU A 57 -21.61 7.42 -15.14
N SER A 58 -22.39 7.50 -16.20
CA SER A 58 -22.00 8.22 -17.42
C SER A 58 -22.73 9.55 -17.50
N GLN A 59 -21.95 10.64 -17.45
CA GLN A 59 -22.28 11.99 -17.93
C GLN A 59 -22.89 13.01 -16.94
N VAL A 60 -22.24 13.31 -15.81
CA VAL A 60 -22.35 14.65 -15.20
C VAL A 60 -21.03 15.38 -15.41
N GLY A 61 -20.87 15.90 -16.62
CA GLY A 61 -19.72 16.69 -17.04
C GLY A 61 -20.14 17.72 -18.06
N ARG A 62 -21.30 18.37 -17.86
CA ARG A 62 -21.72 19.52 -18.66
C ARG A 62 -22.39 20.57 -17.78
N ASP A 63 -21.92 21.78 -18.02
CA ASP A 63 -22.52 23.09 -17.75
C ASP A 63 -22.29 23.75 -16.40
N GLY A 64 -21.72 24.96 -16.49
CA GLY A 64 -21.55 25.88 -15.39
C GLY A 64 -20.32 26.78 -15.51
N ARG A 65 -20.16 27.52 -16.63
CA ARG A 65 -19.29 28.71 -16.64
C ARG A 65 -19.89 29.75 -15.68
N HIS A 66 -19.48 29.70 -14.42
CA HIS A 66 -19.56 30.81 -13.49
C HIS A 66 -18.18 31.46 -13.40
N PRO A 67 -18.02 32.76 -13.66
CA PRO A 67 -16.80 33.47 -13.30
C PRO A 67 -16.77 33.58 -11.78
N GLN A 68 -16.22 32.55 -11.13
CA GLN A 68 -15.92 32.57 -9.71
C GLN A 68 -14.80 33.59 -9.50
N ALA A 69 -15.16 34.68 -8.83
CA ALA A 69 -14.22 35.64 -8.27
C ALA A 69 -13.09 34.87 -7.58
N GLY A 70 -11.84 35.22 -7.94
CA GLY A 70 -10.65 34.42 -7.66
C GLY A 70 -10.57 33.97 -6.20
N ALA A 71 -10.86 32.69 -5.97
CA ALA A 71 -10.49 32.05 -4.72
C ALA A 71 -8.96 32.22 -4.56
N PRO A 72 -8.45 32.62 -3.38
CA PRO A 72 -7.03 32.71 -3.16
C PRO A 72 -6.43 31.33 -3.44
N VAL A 73 -5.58 31.27 -4.47
CA VAL A 73 -4.83 30.06 -4.82
C VAL A 73 -3.94 29.76 -3.62
N ARG A 74 -4.36 28.86 -2.75
CA ARG A 74 -3.49 28.32 -1.71
C ARG A 74 -2.31 27.70 -2.43
N PRO A 75 -1.06 28.12 -2.15
CA PRO A 75 0.11 27.49 -2.73
C PRO A 75 0.02 25.99 -2.43
N ARG A 76 -0.06 25.16 -3.47
CA ARG A 76 -0.05 23.72 -3.28
C ARG A 76 1.31 23.38 -2.65
N PRO A 77 1.37 22.63 -1.54
CA PRO A 77 2.64 22.22 -0.96
C PRO A 77 3.45 21.53 -2.07
N GLN A 78 4.60 22.11 -2.41
CA GLN A 78 5.45 21.51 -3.42
C GLN A 78 5.87 20.13 -2.89
N PRO A 79 5.68 19.04 -3.66
CA PRO A 79 6.06 17.73 -3.20
C PRO A 79 7.58 17.71 -2.97
N VAL A 80 7.97 17.39 -1.74
CA VAL A 80 9.39 17.28 -1.37
C VAL A 80 9.92 16.00 -2.00
N HIS A 81 10.73 16.14 -3.05
CA HIS A 81 11.23 15.00 -3.83
C HIS A 81 12.35 14.26 -3.07
N ARG A 82 11.97 13.23 -2.29
CA ARG A 82 12.93 12.38 -1.56
C ARG A 82 13.49 11.30 -2.47
N VAL A 83 14.43 11.68 -3.34
CA VAL A 83 15.01 10.77 -4.34
C VAL A 83 16.36 10.24 -3.88
N ALA A 84 16.47 8.92 -3.80
CA ALA A 84 17.71 8.20 -3.54
C ALA A 84 18.41 7.85 -4.87
N PRO A 85 19.60 8.41 -5.16
CA PRO A 85 20.28 8.19 -6.44
C PRO A 85 20.67 6.73 -6.66
N GLN A 86 20.42 6.18 -7.85
CA GLN A 86 20.84 4.82 -8.21
C GLN A 86 22.33 4.58 -8.03
N ARG A 87 23.16 5.58 -8.33
CA ARG A 87 24.62 5.50 -8.17
C ARG A 87 25.08 5.22 -6.73
N CYS A 88 24.24 5.54 -5.75
CA CYS A 88 24.55 5.31 -4.35
C CYS A 88 24.11 3.94 -3.86
N LEU A 89 23.33 3.20 -4.66
CA LEU A 89 22.82 1.89 -4.30
C LEU A 89 23.95 0.88 -4.25
N ILE A 90 23.96 0.08 -3.19
CA ILE A 90 24.77 -1.11 -3.06
C ILE A 90 23.92 -2.27 -2.57
N GLN A 91 24.33 -3.45 -2.98
CA GLN A 91 23.76 -4.71 -2.56
C GLN A 91 24.87 -5.76 -2.47
N GLY A 92 24.64 -6.79 -1.69
CA GLY A 92 25.58 -7.87 -1.45
C GLY A 92 25.13 -8.71 -0.28
N HIS A 93 26.02 -9.58 0.18
CA HIS A 93 25.77 -10.50 1.28
C HIS A 93 26.81 -10.25 2.39
N ASP A 94 26.38 -10.29 3.65
CA ASP A 94 27.25 -10.34 4.82
C ASP A 94 26.82 -11.46 5.77
N ASN A 95 27.46 -11.56 6.93
CA ASN A 95 27.12 -12.57 7.95
C ASN A 95 25.68 -12.43 8.47
N ASN A 96 25.01 -11.30 8.24
CA ASN A 96 23.63 -11.03 8.62
C ASN A 96 22.67 -11.22 7.43
N GLY A 97 23.14 -11.81 6.33
CA GLY A 97 22.37 -12.12 5.15
C GLY A 97 22.53 -11.09 4.02
N GLN A 98 21.54 -11.01 3.14
CA GLN A 98 21.55 -10.06 2.05
C GLN A 98 21.32 -8.63 2.55
N TYR A 99 22.20 -7.72 2.15
CA TYR A 99 22.00 -6.28 2.32
C TYR A 99 21.67 -5.60 1.00
N ARG A 100 20.77 -4.61 1.07
CA ARG A 100 20.44 -3.72 -0.03
C ARG A 100 20.12 -2.34 0.53
N GLY A 101 20.81 -1.32 0.03
CA GLY A 101 20.66 0.03 0.55
C GLY A 101 21.59 1.01 -0.14
N TYR A 102 21.77 2.19 0.45
CA TYR A 102 22.53 3.27 -0.15
C TYR A 102 23.70 3.67 0.73
N ARG A 103 24.87 3.91 0.12
CA ARG A 103 26.07 4.31 0.87
C ARG A 103 25.84 5.63 1.59
N TYR A 104 26.18 5.69 2.88
CA TYR A 104 26.03 6.88 3.71
C TYR A 104 26.63 8.15 3.08
N ARG A 105 27.93 8.12 2.76
CA ARG A 105 28.65 9.28 2.19
C ARG A 105 28.10 9.69 0.83
N CYS A 106 27.74 8.73 -0.01
CA CYS A 106 27.17 9.00 -1.32
C CYS A 106 25.82 9.72 -1.21
N MET A 107 24.93 9.24 -0.32
CA MET A 107 23.64 9.88 -0.08
C MET A 107 23.80 11.32 0.43
N GLN A 108 24.76 11.57 1.33
CA GLN A 108 25.01 12.94 1.82
C GLN A 108 25.46 13.91 0.74
N GLN A 109 26.24 13.44 -0.24
CA GLN A 109 26.79 14.29 -1.31
C GLN A 109 25.84 14.47 -2.51
N HIS A 110 24.88 13.56 -2.68
CA HIS A 110 24.21 13.39 -3.97
C HIS A 110 22.70 13.26 -3.89
N ALA A 111 22.12 13.07 -2.71
CA ALA A 111 20.67 13.13 -2.55
C ALA A 111 20.21 14.58 -2.56
N GLN A 112 19.13 14.88 -3.27
CA GLN A 112 18.57 16.24 -3.35
C GLN A 112 18.16 16.80 -1.98
N ASN A 113 17.70 15.92 -1.08
CA ASN A 113 17.23 16.28 0.25
C ASN A 113 18.00 15.54 1.34
N ALA A 114 19.34 15.60 1.30
CA ALA A 114 20.21 14.88 2.24
C ALA A 114 19.90 15.18 3.72
N HIS A 115 19.41 16.39 4.06
CA HIS A 115 19.04 16.75 5.43
C HIS A 115 17.82 15.98 5.96
N LEU A 116 17.00 15.37 5.09
CA LEU A 116 15.85 14.54 5.47
C LEU A 116 16.23 13.08 5.70
N LEU A 117 17.51 12.73 5.63
CA LEU A 117 17.97 11.35 5.78
C LEU A 117 17.79 10.90 7.24
N PRO A 118 16.91 9.92 7.50
CA PRO A 118 16.67 9.45 8.85
C PRO A 118 17.87 8.65 9.36
N GLN A 119 18.41 9.06 10.51
CA GLN A 119 19.51 8.33 11.15
C GLN A 119 19.10 6.93 11.63
N SER A 120 17.81 6.72 11.92
CA SER A 120 17.25 5.41 12.28
C SER A 120 17.40 4.35 11.18
N CYS A 121 17.59 4.76 9.92
CA CYS A 121 17.82 3.85 8.81
C CYS A 121 19.29 3.47 8.61
N LEU A 122 20.22 4.03 9.41
CA LEU A 122 21.63 3.69 9.34
C LEU A 122 21.89 2.31 9.92
N ARG A 123 22.65 1.51 9.20
CA ARG A 123 23.17 0.23 9.68
C ARG A 123 24.56 -0.03 9.13
N HIS A 124 25.30 -0.85 9.85
CA HIS A 124 26.60 -1.35 9.42
C HIS A 124 26.42 -2.63 8.64
N VAL A 125 27.16 -2.75 7.55
CA VAL A 125 27.26 -3.97 6.73
C VAL A 125 28.70 -4.28 6.48
N TRP A 126 29.02 -5.56 6.36
CA TRP A 126 30.34 -5.99 5.92
C TRP A 126 30.36 -6.09 4.40
N THR A 127 31.32 -5.42 3.79
CA THR A 127 31.56 -5.49 2.34
C THR A 127 32.95 -6.05 2.10
N ASP A 128 33.27 -6.40 0.86
CA ASP A 128 34.62 -6.87 0.48
C ASP A 128 35.73 -5.84 0.80
N ARG A 129 35.36 -4.58 1.03
CA ARG A 129 36.26 -3.47 1.38
C ARG A 129 36.14 -3.05 2.85
N GLY A 130 35.75 -4.00 3.71
CA GLY A 130 35.54 -3.81 5.14
C GLY A 130 34.14 -3.32 5.51
N GLN A 131 33.99 -2.95 6.78
CA GLN A 131 32.74 -2.44 7.34
C GLN A 131 32.34 -1.10 6.72
N ARG A 132 31.07 -0.99 6.33
CA ARG A 132 30.50 0.23 5.72
C ARG A 132 29.18 0.59 6.39
N THR A 133 28.93 1.89 6.51
CA THR A 133 27.63 2.41 6.96
C THR A 133 26.75 2.69 5.75
N ILE A 134 25.52 2.18 5.79
CA ILE A 134 24.53 2.33 4.73
C ILE A 134 23.19 2.75 5.31
N TYR A 135 22.39 3.41 4.48
CA TYR A 135 20.96 3.53 4.71
C TYR A 135 20.25 2.30 4.14
N GLY A 136 19.49 1.58 4.97
CA GLY A 136 18.73 0.41 4.52
C GLY A 136 17.67 0.81 3.48
N GLY A 137 17.64 0.13 2.33
CA GLY A 137 16.75 0.49 1.22
C GLY A 137 15.27 0.42 1.59
N ARG A 138 14.87 -0.62 2.34
CA ARG A 138 13.48 -0.78 2.83
C ARG A 138 13.10 0.28 3.86
N CYS A 139 14.01 0.60 4.78
CA CYS A 139 13.77 1.64 5.78
C CYS A 139 13.58 3.03 5.12
N LEU A 140 14.43 3.35 4.13
CA LEU A 140 14.28 4.59 3.35
C LEU A 140 12.95 4.63 2.59
N ALA A 141 12.57 3.55 1.92
CA ALA A 141 11.28 3.46 1.23
C ALA A 141 10.09 3.71 2.18
N ASN A 142 10.13 3.12 3.38
CA ASN A 142 9.11 3.35 4.42
C ASN A 142 9.08 4.81 4.93
N ASN A 143 10.17 5.56 4.76
CA ASN A 143 10.27 6.98 5.09
C ASN A 143 9.95 7.91 3.89
N GLY A 144 9.32 7.35 2.85
CA GLY A 144 8.89 8.10 1.67
C GLY A 144 10.02 8.42 0.67
N TRP A 145 11.17 7.75 0.78
CA TRP A 145 12.23 7.88 -0.21
C TRP A 145 11.98 6.98 -1.40
N VAL A 146 12.07 7.54 -2.60
CA VAL A 146 11.93 6.82 -3.87
C VAL A 146 13.29 6.56 -4.49
N ARG A 147 13.42 5.44 -5.21
CA ARG A 147 14.55 5.19 -6.11
C ARG A 147 14.50 6.20 -7.25
N GLY A 148 15.61 6.91 -7.51
CA GLY A 148 15.78 7.73 -8.72
C GLY A 148 16.42 6.99 -9.86
#